data_AF-A0A928S8E3-F1
#
_entry.id   AF-A0A928S8E3-F1
#
_cell.length_a   1.000
_cell.length_b   1.000
_cell.length_c   1.000
_cell.angle_alpha   90.00
_cell.angle_beta   90.00
_cell.angle_gamma   90.00
#
_symmetry.space_group_name_H-M   'P 1'
#
loop_
_entity.id
_entity.type
_entity.pdbx_description
1 polymer ?
#
loop_
_entity_poly.entity_id
_entity_poly.type
_entity_poly.pdbx_seq_one_letter_code
_entity_poly.pdbx_strand_id
1 'polypeptide(L)' 'MNIRDILADIHALEEELLDFERKFGVRSETFYAAYASGEEPDDDNWVLDFGEWASVYRTWLTRQAEYRNELGLRQETC' A
#
# COMPACT_ATOMS: atom_id res chain seq x y z
N MET A 1 -12.84 -14.45 -6.10
CA MET A 1 -11.77 -14.34 -5.08
C MET A 1 -12.44 -14.51 -3.72
N ASN A 2 -11.81 -15.16 -2.74
CA ASN A 2 -12.38 -15.28 -1.40
C ASN A 2 -11.81 -14.15 -0.53
N ILE A 3 -12.58 -13.64 0.42
CA ILE A 3 -12.09 -12.65 1.40
C ILE A 3 -10.77 -13.04 2.09
N ARG A 4 -10.52 -14.35 2.32
CA ARG A 4 -9.25 -14.86 2.86
C ARG A 4 -8.06 -14.68 1.91
N ASP A 5 -8.33 -14.81 0.61
CA ASP A 5 -7.34 -14.61 -0.46
C ASP A 5 -6.97 -13.13 -0.54
N ILE A 6 -7.97 -12.23 -0.50
CA ILE A 6 -7.76 -10.78 -0.48
C ILE A 6 -6.97 -10.37 0.77
N LEU A 7 -7.27 -10.98 1.93
CA LEU A 7 -6.52 -10.72 3.16
C LEU A 7 -5.05 -11.17 3.07
N ALA A 8 -4.79 -12.33 2.47
CA ALA A 8 -3.42 -12.80 2.25
C ALA A 8 -2.65 -11.88 1.28
N ASP A 9 -3.30 -11.39 0.22
CA ASP A 9 -2.75 -10.43 -0.73
C ASP A 9 -2.41 -9.09 -0.03
N ILE A 10 -3.31 -8.61 0.83
CA ILE A 10 -3.08 -7.40 1.64
C ILE A 10 -1.83 -7.57 2.53
N HIS A 11 -1.71 -8.69 3.25
CA HIS A 11 -0.56 -8.93 4.12
C HIS A 11 0.76 -9.02 3.34
N ALA A 12 0.74 -9.67 2.16
CA ALA A 12 1.94 -9.74 1.31
C ALA A 12 2.39 -8.33 0.87
N LEU A 13 1.44 -7.49 0.45
CA LEU A 13 1.72 -6.10 0.07
C LEU A 13 2.18 -5.25 1.25
N GLU A 14 1.68 -5.48 2.46
CA GLU A 14 2.17 -4.83 3.67
C GLU A 14 3.62 -5.22 4.01
N GLU A 15 4.00 -6.49 3.82
CA GLU A 15 5.39 -6.91 3.99
C GLU A 15 6.32 -6.24 2.97
N GLU A 16 5.90 -6.08 1.71
CA GLU A 16 6.68 -5.34 0.71
C GLU A 16 6.81 -3.86 1.07
N LEU A 17 5.73 -3.20 1.51
CA LEU A 17 5.78 -1.82 2.01
C LEU A 17 6.74 -1.69 3.21
N LEU A 18 6.72 -2.64 4.13
CA LEU A 18 7.65 -2.70 5.27
C LEU A 18 9.11 -2.86 4.84
N ASP A 19 9.39 -3.59 3.77
CA ASP A 19 10.76 -3.71 3.25
C ASP A 19 11.27 -2.36 2.72
N PHE A 20 10.41 -1.61 2.01
CA PHE A 20 10.72 -0.22 1.64
C PHE A 20 10.93 0.68 2.87
N GLU A 21 10.10 0.56 3.91
CA GLU A 21 10.30 1.32 5.16
C GLU A 21 11.64 1.00 5.82
N ARG A 22 12.08 -0.26 5.78
CA ARG A 22 13.39 -0.67 6.31
C ARG A 22 14.54 -0.19 5.44
N LYS A 23 14.36 -0.20 4.12
CA LYS A 23 15.36 0.25 3.13
C LYS A 23 15.62 1.75 3.23
N PHE A 24 14.55 2.54 3.35
CA PHE A 24 14.63 4.01 3.39
C PHE A 24 14.64 4.59 4.81
N GLY A 25 14.22 3.83 5.82
CA GLY A 25 14.15 4.30 7.21
C GLY A 25 13.01 5.28 7.48
N VAL A 26 12.03 5.39 6.57
CA VAL A 26 10.90 6.32 6.66
C VAL A 26 9.58 5.57 6.50
N ARG A 27 8.56 5.94 7.28
CA ARG A 27 7.20 5.38 7.18
C ARG A 27 6.58 5.65 5.80
N SER A 28 5.88 4.66 5.26
CA SER A 28 5.16 4.74 3.99
C SER A 28 4.16 5.91 3.94
N GLU A 29 3.55 6.27 5.08
CA GLU A 29 2.65 7.43 5.20
C GLU A 29 3.38 8.76 5.04
N THR A 30 4.58 8.88 5.60
CA THR A 30 5.43 10.07 5.46
C THR A 30 5.92 10.19 4.01
N PHE A 31 6.25 9.06 3.38
CA PHE A 31 6.53 8.96 1.95
C PHE A 31 5.35 9.45 1.09
N TYR A 32 4.15 8.96 1.38
CA TYR A 32 2.95 9.36 0.66
C TYR A 32 2.65 10.86 0.81
N ALA A 33 2.87 11.43 2.00
CA ALA A 33 2.69 12.86 2.24
C ALA A 33 3.69 13.73 1.45
N ALA A 34 4.96 13.32 1.36
CA ALA A 34 5.96 13.99 0.54
C ALA A 34 5.58 13.92 -0.96
N TYR A 35 5.21 12.73 -1.43
CA TYR A 35 4.71 12.53 -2.80
C TYR A 35 3.48 13.39 -3.12
N ALA A 36 2.48 13.37 -2.24
CA ALA A 36 1.24 14.13 -2.43
C ALA A 36 1.48 15.64 -2.41
N SER A 37 2.50 16.10 -1.69
CA SER A 37 2.92 17.51 -1.64
C SER A 37 3.74 17.93 -2.87
N GLY A 38 4.21 16.98 -3.70
CA GLY A 38 5.12 17.27 -4.80
C GLY A 38 6.50 17.71 -4.33
N GLU A 39 6.84 17.43 -3.07
CA GLU A 39 8.17 17.69 -2.52
C GLU A 39 9.04 16.48 -2.89
N GLU A 40 10.05 16.71 -3.71
CA GLU A 40 11.04 15.70 -4.06
C GLU A 40 12.06 15.62 -2.90
N PRO A 41 12.14 14.54 -2.11
CA PRO A 41 13.17 14.43 -1.11
C PRO A 41 14.58 14.57 -1.69
N ASP A 42 15.52 15.02 -0.87
CA ASP A 42 16.90 15.32 -1.29
C ASP A 42 17.70 14.06 -1.70
N ASP A 43 17.19 12.86 -1.42
CA ASP A 43 17.95 11.61 -1.44
C ASP A 43 17.74 10.79 -2.74
N ASP A 44 18.48 11.00 -3.82
CA ASP A 44 18.30 10.32 -5.14
C ASP A 44 17.96 8.80 -5.12
N ASN A 45 18.32 8.06 -4.06
CA ASN A 45 17.92 6.68 -3.82
C ASN A 45 16.40 6.43 -3.83
N TRP A 46 15.56 7.39 -3.41
CA TRP A 46 14.11 7.18 -3.39
C TRP A 46 13.49 7.30 -4.78
N VAL A 47 14.07 8.10 -5.70
CA VAL A 47 13.49 8.37 -7.03
C VAL A 47 13.38 7.10 -7.88
N LEU A 48 14.33 6.17 -7.73
CA LEU A 48 14.37 4.92 -8.50
C LEU A 48 13.33 3.89 -8.05
N ASP A 49 13.20 3.68 -6.74
CA ASP A 49 12.22 2.74 -6.19
C ASP A 49 10.83 3.38 -6.04
N PHE A 50 10.69 4.69 -6.26
CA PHE A 50 9.44 5.43 -6.10
C PHE A 50 8.29 4.83 -6.93
N GLY A 51 8.54 4.50 -8.19
CA GLY A 51 7.53 3.94 -9.08
C GLY A 51 7.07 2.53 -8.66
N GLU A 52 7.98 1.75 -8.07
CA GLU A 52 7.70 0.41 -7.56
C GLU A 52 6.85 0.50 -6.29
N TRP A 53 7.31 1.28 -5.31
CA TRP A 53 6.56 1.55 -4.08
C TRP A 53 5.16 2.11 -4.38
N ALA A 54 5.04 3.08 -5.28
CA ALA A 54 3.75 3.68 -5.64
C ALA A 54 2.79 2.67 -6.27
N SER A 55 3.31 1.69 -7.02
CA SER A 55 2.51 0.62 -7.63
C SER A 55 2.03 -0.38 -6.57
N VAL A 56 2.90 -0.78 -5.64
CA VAL A 56 2.56 -1.64 -4.49
C VAL A 56 1.50 -0.95 -3.63
N TYR A 57 1.72 0.31 -3.27
CA TYR A 57 0.81 1.08 -2.42
C TYR A 57 -0.58 1.27 -3.06
N ARG A 58 -0.65 1.57 -4.36
CA ARG A 58 -1.93 1.65 -5.09
C ARG A 58 -2.66 0.31 -5.12
N THR A 59 -1.93 -0.78 -5.36
CA THR A 59 -2.50 -2.13 -5.37
C THR A 59 -3.06 -2.48 -4.00
N TRP A 60 -2.33 -2.19 -2.92
CA TRP A 60 -2.78 -2.38 -1.55
C TRP A 60 -4.07 -1.61 -1.24
N LEU A 61 -4.17 -0.34 -1.65
CA LEU A 61 -5.39 0.45 -1.50
C LEU A 61 -6.59 -0.16 -2.23
N THR A 62 -6.38 -0.65 -3.46
CA THR A 62 -7.43 -1.34 -4.22
C THR A 62 -7.88 -2.61 -3.50
N ARG A 63 -6.95 -3.45 -3.03
CA ARG A 63 -7.29 -4.68 -2.29
C ARG A 63 -8.02 -4.41 -0.99
N GLN A 64 -7.63 -3.36 -0.26
CA GLN A 64 -8.36 -2.91 0.92
C GLN A 64 -9.79 -2.48 0.60
N ALA A 65 -9.99 -1.78 -0.52
CA ALA A 65 -11.33 -1.40 -0.97
C ALA A 65 -12.18 -2.63 -1.33
N GLU A 66 -11.61 -3.61 -2.03
CA GLU A 66 -12.27 -4.88 -2.34
C GLU A 66 -12.63 -5.66 -1.07
N TYR A 67 -11.71 -5.74 -0.10
CA TYR A 67 -11.96 -6.37 1.20
C TYR A 67 -13.13 -5.71 1.94
N ARG A 68 -13.15 -4.38 2.01
CA ARG A 68 -14.27 -3.63 2.62
C ARG A 68 -15.58 -3.85 1.89
N ASN A 69 -15.56 -3.93 0.56
CA ASN A 69 -16.74 -4.18 -0.25
C ASN A 69 -17.31 -5.59 0.02
N GLU A 70 -16.45 -6.61 0.04
CA GLU A 70 -16.82 -7.98 0.40
C GLU A 70 -17.40 -8.08 1.83
N LEU A 71 -16.83 -7.32 2.78
CA LEU A 71 -17.36 -7.24 4.15
C LEU A 71 -18.74 -6.58 4.24
N GLY A 72 -19.00 -5.55 3.44
CA GLY A 72 -20.30 -4.88 3.37
C GLY A 72 -21.39 -5.80 2.81
N LEU A 73 -21.11 -6.43 1.67
CA LEU A 73 -22.01 -7.38 1.01
C LEU A 73 -22.45 -8.54 1.93
N ARG A 74 -21.53 -9.03 2.77
CA ARG A 74 -21.83 -10.11 3.73
C ARG A 74 -22.69 -9.64 4.90
N GLN A 75 -22.60 -8.37 5.30
CA GLN A 75 -23.45 -7.81 6.36
C GLN A 75 -24.86 -7.50 5.86
N GLU A 76 -25.02 -7.12 4.60
CA GLU A 76 -26.32 -6.84 3.98
C GLU A 76 -27.16 -8.09 3.69
N THR A 77 -26.54 -9.27 3.73
CA THR A 77 -27.21 -10.57 3.49
C THR A 77 -27.72 -11.22 4.80
N CYS A 78 -27.60 -10.55 5.96
CA CYS A 78 -28.11 -11.01 7.26
C CYS A 78 -29.44 -10.36 7.66
#